data_AF-A0A816JJI2-F1
#
_entry.id   AF-A0A816JJI2-F1
#
_cell.length_a   1.000
_cell.length_b   1.000
_cell.length_c   1.000
_cell.angle_alpha   90.00
_cell.angle_beta   90.00
_cell.angle_gamma   90.00
#
_symmetry.space_group_name_H-M   'P 1'
#
loop_
_entity.id
_entity.type
_entity.pdbx_description
1 polymer ?
#
loop_
_entity_poly.entity_id
_entity_poly.type
_entity_poly.pdbx_seq_one_letter_code
_entity_poly.pdbx_strand_id
1 'polypeptide(L)'
;MKRYTENRVNWLRSGDRNTQYFHAVTKEKRIKNTINSIQDEQGVIHRGRKELSKVAVNYFQDLFASNGTDPTMYVKVFQNFQ
;
A
#
# COMPACT_ATOMS: atom_id res chain seq x y z
N MET A 1 31.65 -13.53 -30.00
CA MET A 1 30.80 -13.97 -28.87
C MET A 1 31.26 -13.26 -27.58
N LYS A 2 30.81 -12.03 -27.35
CA LYS A 2 31.11 -11.25 -26.13
C LYS A 2 30.04 -10.17 -25.99
N ARG A 3 28.97 -10.44 -25.25
CA ARG A 3 27.89 -9.44 -25.02
C ARG A 3 27.01 -9.69 -23.79
N TYR A 4 27.46 -10.54 -22.85
CA TYR A 4 26.63 -10.92 -21.68
C TYR A 4 27.21 -10.47 -20.33
N THR A 5 28.43 -9.94 -20.29
CA THR A 5 29.14 -9.66 -19.03
C THR A 5 29.12 -8.20 -18.61
N GLU A 6 29.00 -7.24 -19.53
CA GLU A 6 29.06 -5.81 -19.20
C GLU A 6 27.84 -5.34 -18.40
N ASN A 7 26.63 -5.76 -18.81
CA ASN A 7 25.41 -5.39 -18.11
C ASN A 7 25.32 -6.01 -16.71
N ARG A 8 25.81 -7.26 -16.54
CA ARG A 8 25.81 -7.95 -15.25
C ARG A 8 26.86 -7.40 -14.29
N VAL A 9 28.04 -7.03 -14.80
CA VAL A 9 29.10 -6.39 -14.01
C VAL A 9 28.70 -4.97 -13.58
N ASN A 10 28.02 -4.21 -14.44
CA ASN A 10 27.48 -2.89 -14.09
C ASN A 10 26.37 -2.99 -13.03
N TRP A 11 25.51 -4.02 -13.11
CA TRP A 11 24.46 -4.27 -12.11
C TRP A 11 25.04 -4.64 -10.74
N LEU A 12 26.05 -5.52 -10.71
CA LEU A 12 26.77 -5.90 -9.49
C LEU A 12 27.55 -4.72 -8.87
N ARG A 13 28.21 -3.88 -9.69
CA ARG A 13 28.89 -2.66 -9.21
C ARG A 13 27.94 -1.57 -8.74
N SER A 14 26.73 -1.53 -9.29
CA SER A 14 25.68 -0.58 -8.92
C SER A 14 24.81 -1.07 -7.75
N GLY A 15 25.08 -2.27 -7.21
CA GLY A 15 24.36 -2.86 -6.08
C GLY A 15 24.30 -1.96 -4.84
N ASP A 16 25.23 -1.01 -4.69
CA ASP A 16 25.22 -0.01 -3.62
C ASP A 16 24.80 1.41 -4.09
N ARG A 17 24.72 1.65 -5.41
CA ARG A 17 24.38 2.97 -6.00
C ARG A 17 22.94 3.09 -6.50
N ASN A 18 22.17 2.00 -6.47
CA ASN A 18 20.78 2.03 -6.88
C ASN A 18 19.80 2.41 -5.74
N THR A 19 20.31 2.60 -4.53
CA THR A 19 19.54 3.09 -3.37
C THR A 19 18.86 4.42 -3.68
N GLN A 20 19.54 5.41 -4.26
CA GLN A 20 18.93 6.71 -4.55
C GLN A 20 17.73 6.60 -5.51
N TYR A 21 17.87 5.80 -6.57
CA TYR A 21 16.79 5.57 -7.53
C TYR A 21 15.62 4.84 -6.87
N PHE A 22 15.87 3.75 -6.14
CA PHE A 22 14.81 3.02 -5.43
C PHE A 22 14.15 3.86 -4.33
N HIS A 23 14.91 4.68 -3.61
CA HIS A 23 14.39 5.62 -2.63
C HIS A 23 13.54 6.70 -3.28
N ALA A 24 13.95 7.25 -4.44
CA ALA A 24 13.16 8.21 -5.20
C ALA A 24 11.84 7.60 -5.68
N VAL A 25 11.88 6.40 -6.28
CA VAL A 25 10.68 5.67 -6.70
C VAL A 25 9.76 5.36 -5.52
N THR A 26 10.33 4.93 -4.38
CA THR A 26 9.56 4.63 -3.16
C THR A 26 8.93 5.90 -2.57
N LYS A 27 9.66 7.01 -2.59
CA LYS A 27 9.17 8.33 -2.15
C LYS A 27 8.01 8.79 -3.03
N GLU A 28 8.15 8.68 -4.35
CA GLU A 28 7.08 9.03 -5.30
C GLU A 28 5.84 8.17 -5.08
N LYS A 29 6.00 6.85 -4.93
CA LYS A 29 4.90 5.93 -4.60
C LYS A 29 4.24 6.30 -3.26
N ARG A 30 5.03 6.60 -2.23
CA ARG A 30 4.52 7.02 -0.93
C ARG A 30 3.71 8.31 -1.05
N ILE A 31 4.18 9.31 -1.80
CA ILE A 31 3.46 10.57 -2.00
C ILE A 31 2.13 10.32 -2.72
N LYS A 32 2.14 9.54 -3.81
CA LYS A 32 0.92 9.20 -4.57
C LYS A 32 -0.10 8.42 -3.74
N ASN A 33 0.37 7.50 -2.90
CA ASN A 33 -0.47 6.65 -2.09
C ASN A 33 -0.82 7.26 -0.71
N THR A 34 -0.34 8.47 -0.42
CA THR A 34 -0.71 9.16 0.82
C THR A 34 -2.12 9.71 0.67
N ILE A 35 -3.02 9.19 1.50
CA ILE A 35 -4.37 9.73 1.62
C ILE A 35 -4.26 11.06 2.39
N ASN A 36 -4.51 12.17 1.70
CA ASN A 36 -4.41 13.53 2.28
C ASN A 36 -5.70 14.03 2.91
N SER A 37 -6.85 13.49 2.47
CA SER A 37 -8.17 13.81 3.00
C SER A 37 -9.13 12.66 2.80
N ILE A 38 -10.06 12.49 3.74
CA ILE A 38 -11.19 11.55 3.66
C ILE A 38 -12.46 12.34 3.93
N GLN A 39 -13.52 12.06 3.18
CA GLN A 39 -14.86 12.58 3.43
C GLN A 39 -15.63 11.56 4.27
N ASP A 40 -16.28 12.00 5.34
CA ASP A 40 -17.14 11.15 6.16
C ASP A 40 -18.57 11.03 5.59
N GLU A 41 -19.39 10.22 6.26
CA GLU A 41 -20.79 9.98 5.89
C GLU A 41 -21.67 11.23 6.01
N GLN A 42 -21.26 12.20 6.83
CA GLN A 42 -21.93 13.48 7.01
C GLN A 42 -21.50 14.52 5.96
N GLY A 43 -20.60 14.14 5.04
CA GLY A 43 -20.10 15.00 3.97
C GLY A 43 -18.97 15.94 4.40
N VAL A 44 -18.43 15.78 5.61
CA VAL A 44 -17.34 16.60 6.14
C VAL A 44 -16.00 16.06 5.67
N ILE A 45 -15.15 16.94 5.14
CA ILE A 45 -13.81 16.60 4.68
C ILE A 45 -12.83 16.72 5.85
N HIS A 46 -12.26 15.60 6.26
CA HIS A 46 -11.23 15.52 7.29
C HIS A 46 -9.85 15.59 6.67
N ARG A 47 -8.96 16.37 7.28
CA ARG A 47 -7.56 16.53 6.88
C ARG A 47 -6.63 16.29 8.06
N GLY A 48 -5.46 15.73 7.78
CA GLY A 48 -4.45 15.47 8.79
C GLY A 48 -4.51 14.06 9.37
N ARG A 49 -3.34 13.54 9.75
CA ARG A 49 -3.13 12.11 10.06
C ARG A 49 -4.02 11.57 11.17
N LYS A 50 -4.26 12.36 12.22
CA LYS A 50 -5.06 11.96 13.38
C LYS A 50 -6.53 11.80 13.00
N GLU A 51 -7.10 12.79 12.34
CA GLU A 51 -8.51 12.75 11.90
C GLU A 51 -8.74 11.67 10.85
N LEU A 52 -7.85 11.54 9.86
CA LEU A 52 -7.86 10.45 8.87
C LEU A 52 -7.89 9.08 9.55
N SER A 53 -7.03 8.87 10.55
CA SER A 53 -6.98 7.60 11.29
C SER A 53 -8.28 7.35 12.05
N LYS A 54 -8.87 8.38 12.66
CA LYS A 54 -10.12 8.26 13.42
C LYS A 54 -11.30 7.89 12.50
N VAL A 55 -11.43 8.60 11.39
CA VAL A 55 -12.50 8.34 10.39
C VAL A 55 -12.37 6.93 9.81
N ALA A 56 -11.16 6.50 9.47
CA ALA A 56 -10.91 5.15 8.97
C ALA A 56 -11.27 4.07 9.99
N VAL A 57 -10.86 4.25 11.26
CA VAL A 57 -11.18 3.29 12.34
C VAL A 57 -12.69 3.17 12.52
N ASN A 58 -13.39 4.30 12.64
CA ASN A 58 -14.84 4.29 12.83
C ASN A 58 -15.55 3.61 11.66
N TYR A 59 -15.21 3.97 10.43
CA TYR A 59 -15.80 3.37 9.23
C TYR A 59 -15.65 1.84 9.20
N PHE A 60 -14.44 1.32 9.47
CA PHE A 60 -14.23 -0.12 9.45
C PHE A 60 -14.85 -0.83 10.65
N GLN A 61 -14.90 -0.19 11.82
CA GLN A 61 -15.64 -0.73 12.97
C GLN A 61 -17.12 -0.91 12.63
N ASP A 62 -17.74 0.10 12.05
CA ASP A 62 -19.14 0.05 11.65
C ASP A 62 -19.36 -0.98 10.54
N LEU A 63 -18.49 -1.02 9.52
CA LEU A 63 -18.56 -1.99 8.42
C LEU A 63 -18.51 -3.45 8.91
N PHE A 64 -17.61 -3.75 9.86
CA PHE A 64 -17.47 -5.11 10.41
C PHE A 64 -18.51 -5.43 11.49
N ALA A 65 -19.13 -4.43 12.10
CA ALA A 65 -20.25 -4.62 13.02
C ALA A 65 -21.59 -4.80 12.29
N SER A 66 -21.80 -4.09 11.17
CA SER A 66 -23.04 -4.14 10.38
C SER A 66 -23.16 -5.42 9.57
N ASN A 67 -22.06 -5.91 9.03
CA ASN A 67 -22.02 -7.17 8.32
C ASN A 67 -21.61 -8.24 9.32
N GLY A 68 -22.59 -8.91 9.93
CA GLY A 68 -22.36 -10.11 10.72
C GLY A 68 -21.39 -11.02 9.96
N THR A 69 -20.15 -11.09 10.45
CA THR A 69 -19.07 -11.74 9.73
C THR A 69 -19.39 -13.22 9.67
N ASP A 70 -19.76 -13.72 8.48
CA ASP A 70 -19.85 -15.15 8.23
C ASP A 70 -18.49 -15.77 8.61
N PRO A 71 -18.42 -16.61 9.66
CA PRO A 71 -17.16 -17.19 10.12
C PRO A 71 -16.44 -17.99 9.03
N THR A 72 -17.15 -18.37 7.95
CA THR A 72 -16.60 -19.11 6.81
C THR A 72 -16.02 -18.23 5.70
N MET A 73 -16.13 -16.89 5.79
CA MET A 73 -15.69 -15.98 4.73
C MET A 73 -14.19 -16.11 4.43
N TYR A 74 -13.36 -16.28 5.45
CA TYR A 74 -11.92 -16.50 5.28
C TYR A 74 -11.59 -17.79 4.53
N VAL A 75 -12.36 -18.88 4.76
CA VAL A 75 -12.15 -20.16 4.10
C VAL A 75 -12.39 -20.05 2.58
N LYS A 76 -13.40 -19.28 2.15
CA LYS A 76 -13.73 -19.06 0.74
C LYS A 76 -12.67 -18.26 -0.02
N VAL A 77 -12.03 -17.28 0.63
CA VAL A 77 -11.01 -16.43 0.01
C VAL A 77 -9.76 -17.23 -0.38
N PHE A 78 -9.39 -18.23 0.43
CA PHE A 78 -8.18 -19.01 0.22
C PHE A 78 -8.40 -20.37 -0.46
N GLN A 79 -9.65 -20.75 -0.74
CA GLN A 79 -10.00 -22.02 -1.39
C GLN A 79 -9.42 -22.19 -2.80
N ASN A 80 -9.11 -21.09 -3.49
CA ASN A 80 -8.65 -21.11 -4.88
C ASN A 80 -7.14 -20.88 -5.04
N PHE A 81 -6.38 -20.88 -3.95
CA PHE A 81 -4.91 -20.88 -4.02
C PHE A 81 -4.42 -22.33 -4.00
N GLN A 82 -4.50 -22.99 -5.14
CA GLN A 82 -3.85 -24.27 -5.40
C GLN A 82 -2.96 -24.14 -6.65
#